data_AF-A0A508WR46-F1
#
_entry.id   AF-A0A508WR46-F1
#
_cell.length_a   1.000
_cell.length_b   1.000
_cell.length_c   1.000
_cell.angle_alpha   90.00
_cell.angle_beta   90.00
_cell.angle_gamma   90.00
#
_symmetry.space_group_name_H-M   'P 1'
#
loop_
_entity.id
_entity.type
_entity.pdbx_description
1 polymer ?
#
loop_
_entity_poly.entity_id
_entity_poly.type
_entity_poly.pdbx_seq_one_letter_code
_entity_poly.pdbx_strand_id
1 'polypeptide(L)'
;MPVWSWRSKSLKRELRGRRFGRTALLIDQMELQLEEPVMAATEDEVAAQAAAKTSSVRSFTRKRPVRKPSPEDIERERVVIDPPVTCACCGGSRLSKLGEDVTETLEEIPRRFKVIETVREKFTCRDCEAISQPPAPFHATPRGLNGPHLLATIPLRQAWNA
;
A
#
# COMPACT_ATOMS: atom_id res chain seq x y z
N MET A 1 6.95 5.73 89.84
CA MET A 1 6.26 6.46 88.75
C MET A 1 5.67 5.50 87.68
N PRO A 2 4.53 4.81 87.90
CA PRO A 2 3.97 3.87 86.90
C PRO A 2 2.66 4.33 86.23
N VAL A 3 1.89 5.21 86.86
CA VAL A 3 0.51 5.56 86.44
C VAL A 3 0.48 6.41 85.16
N TRP A 4 1.45 7.31 84.97
CA TRP A 4 1.55 8.16 83.77
C TRP A 4 1.86 7.36 82.49
N SER A 5 2.71 6.33 82.58
CA SER A 5 3.06 5.43 81.48
C SER A 5 1.85 4.59 81.02
N TRP A 6 1.07 4.09 81.98
CA TRP A 6 -0.13 3.29 81.70
C TRP A 6 -1.23 4.13 81.05
N ARG A 7 -1.47 5.35 81.56
CA ARG A 7 -2.47 6.27 80.99
C ARG A 7 -2.11 6.68 79.56
N SER A 8 -0.82 6.94 79.26
CA SER A 8 -0.36 7.20 77.89
C SER A 8 -0.54 5.99 76.96
N LYS A 9 -0.22 4.78 77.44
CA LYS A 9 -0.46 3.54 76.66
C LYS A 9 -1.94 3.28 76.41
N SER A 10 -2.82 3.58 77.38
CA SER A 10 -4.27 3.44 77.23
C SER A 10 -4.82 4.41 76.18
N LEU A 11 -4.45 5.69 76.25
CA LEU A 11 -4.85 6.71 75.27
C LEU A 11 -4.36 6.37 73.85
N LYS A 12 -3.14 5.84 73.69
CA LYS A 12 -2.62 5.36 72.40
C LYS A 12 -3.37 4.14 71.85
N ARG A 13 -3.97 3.30 72.70
CA ARG A 13 -4.81 2.16 72.26
C ARG A 13 -6.20 2.64 71.81
N GLU A 14 -6.83 3.53 72.56
CA GLU A 14 -8.13 4.10 72.17
C GLU A 14 -8.05 4.92 70.88
N LEU A 15 -7.03 5.78 70.73
CA LEU A 15 -6.79 6.54 69.50
C LEU A 15 -6.56 5.61 68.29
N ARG A 16 -5.86 4.50 68.49
CA ARG A 16 -5.69 3.47 67.45
C ARG A 16 -7.02 2.80 67.11
N GLY A 17 -7.78 2.34 68.10
CA GLY A 17 -9.10 1.72 67.87
C GLY A 17 -10.06 2.62 67.08
N ARG A 18 -10.12 3.93 67.43
CA ARG A 18 -10.94 4.91 66.69
C ARG A 18 -10.46 5.13 65.24
N ARG A 19 -9.15 5.08 64.99
CA ARG A 19 -8.59 5.18 63.63
C ARG A 19 -8.88 3.92 62.81
N PHE A 20 -8.67 2.74 63.40
CA PHE A 20 -8.90 1.45 62.73
C PHE A 20 -10.36 1.23 62.33
N GLY A 21 -11.32 1.65 63.15
CA GLY A 21 -12.75 1.56 62.78
C GLY A 21 -13.10 2.43 61.58
N ARG A 22 -12.58 3.66 61.50
CA ARG A 22 -12.81 4.54 60.34
C ARG A 22 -12.14 4.05 59.08
N THR A 23 -10.91 3.54 59.18
CA THR A 23 -10.21 2.96 58.02
C THR A 23 -10.88 1.68 57.55
N ALA A 24 -11.39 0.84 58.45
CA ALA A 24 -12.10 -0.39 58.08
C ALA A 24 -13.40 -0.08 57.29
N LEU A 25 -14.19 0.89 57.75
CA LEU A 25 -15.40 1.33 57.03
C LEU A 25 -15.08 1.96 55.66
N LEU A 26 -13.95 2.68 55.56
CA LEU A 26 -13.51 3.26 54.29
C LEU A 26 -13.04 2.17 53.32
N ILE A 27 -12.36 1.14 53.82
CA ILE A 27 -11.97 -0.02 53.01
C ILE A 27 -13.21 -0.76 52.52
N ASP A 28 -14.18 -1.03 53.39
CA ASP A 28 -15.44 -1.70 53.04
C ASP A 28 -16.24 -0.90 51.98
N GLN A 29 -16.28 0.42 52.11
CA GLN A 29 -16.83 1.31 51.08
C GLN A 29 -16.08 1.22 49.74
N MET A 30 -14.74 1.24 49.79
CA MET A 30 -13.90 1.14 48.59
C MET A 30 -14.02 -0.23 47.91
N GLU A 31 -14.14 -1.31 48.68
CA GLU A 31 -14.37 -2.66 48.17
C GLU A 31 -15.70 -2.73 47.41
N LEU A 32 -16.79 -2.22 48.00
CA LEU A 32 -18.09 -2.14 47.33
C LEU A 32 -18.04 -1.31 46.03
N GLN A 33 -17.26 -0.21 46.01
CA GLN A 33 -17.08 0.62 44.82
C GLN A 33 -16.25 -0.05 43.73
N LEU A 34 -15.41 -1.02 44.07
CA LEU A 34 -14.55 -1.75 43.13
C LEU A 34 -15.21 -3.00 42.56
N GLU A 35 -16.22 -3.58 43.22
CA GLU A 35 -16.92 -4.76 42.72
C GLU A 35 -17.57 -4.55 41.35
N GLU A 36 -18.35 -3.47 41.19
CA GLU A 36 -19.02 -3.13 39.92
C GLU A 36 -18.05 -2.94 38.73
N PRO A 37 -16.99 -2.10 38.82
CA PRO A 37 -16.08 -1.90 37.70
C PRO A 37 -15.21 -3.13 37.41
N VAL A 38 -14.90 -3.96 38.43
CA VAL A 38 -14.17 -5.22 38.21
C VAL A 38 -15.04 -6.19 37.42
N MET A 39 -16.32 -6.34 37.78
CA MET A 39 -17.23 -7.19 37.02
C MET A 39 -17.38 -6.71 35.57
N ALA A 40 -17.59 -5.40 35.36
CA ALA A 40 -17.68 -4.83 34.01
C ALA A 40 -16.41 -5.08 33.18
N ALA A 41 -15.21 -4.88 33.76
CA ALA A 41 -13.95 -5.16 33.09
C ALA A 41 -13.79 -6.64 32.71
N THR A 42 -14.22 -7.56 33.58
CA THR A 42 -14.17 -9.00 33.27
C THR A 42 -15.15 -9.38 32.15
N GLU A 43 -16.33 -8.77 32.10
CA GLU A 43 -17.31 -8.98 31.03
C GLU A 43 -16.79 -8.43 29.70
N ASP A 44 -16.17 -7.26 29.70
CA ASP A 44 -15.52 -6.66 28.53
C ASP A 44 -14.36 -7.52 28.00
N GLU A 45 -13.53 -8.07 28.89
CA GLU A 45 -12.46 -9.00 28.50
C GLU A 45 -13.01 -10.29 27.88
N VAL A 46 -14.08 -10.86 28.44
CA VAL A 46 -14.74 -12.05 27.90
C VAL A 46 -15.38 -11.74 26.53
N ALA A 47 -16.04 -10.59 26.39
CA ALA A 47 -16.61 -10.14 25.13
C ALA A 47 -15.53 -9.91 24.06
N ALA A 48 -14.40 -9.29 24.42
CA ALA A 48 -13.26 -9.09 23.54
C ALA A 48 -12.63 -10.42 23.10
N GLN A 49 -12.49 -11.38 24.01
CA GLN A 49 -12.00 -12.73 23.67
C GLN A 49 -12.97 -13.48 22.75
N ALA A 50 -14.29 -13.33 22.94
CA ALA A 50 -15.29 -13.93 22.04
C ALA A 50 -15.27 -13.28 20.64
N ALA A 51 -15.12 -11.96 20.58
CA ALA A 51 -14.96 -11.22 19.32
C ALA A 51 -13.65 -11.59 18.59
N ALA A 52 -12.56 -11.79 19.32
CA ALA A 52 -11.29 -12.23 18.75
C ALA A 52 -11.34 -13.65 18.17
N LYS A 53 -12.09 -14.57 18.82
CA LYS A 53 -12.29 -15.94 18.31
C LYS A 53 -13.15 -15.99 17.03
N THR A 54 -14.05 -15.05 16.84
CA THR A 54 -14.99 -15.02 15.71
C THR A 54 -14.48 -14.18 14.52
N SER A 55 -13.55 -13.26 14.74
CA SER A 55 -12.99 -12.36 13.71
C SER A 55 -11.73 -12.89 13.03
N SER A 56 -11.69 -14.19 12.69
CA SER A 56 -10.62 -14.73 11.83
C SER A 56 -10.83 -14.28 10.37
N VAL A 57 -10.49 -13.04 10.06
CA VAL A 57 -10.44 -12.55 8.69
C VAL A 57 -9.21 -13.20 8.04
N ARG A 58 -9.43 -14.14 7.12
CA ARG A 58 -8.34 -14.73 6.33
C ARG A 58 -7.57 -13.61 5.64
N SER A 59 -6.25 -13.62 5.79
CA SER A 59 -5.37 -12.73 5.03
C SER A 59 -5.52 -13.02 3.54
N PHE A 60 -6.16 -12.11 2.81
CA PHE A 60 -6.26 -12.21 1.37
C PHE A 60 -5.02 -11.58 0.73
N THR A 61 -4.10 -12.40 0.24
CA THR A 61 -3.01 -11.92 -0.61
C THR A 61 -3.58 -11.51 -1.97
N ARG A 62 -3.71 -10.20 -2.21
CA ARG A 62 -4.10 -9.68 -3.52
C ARG A 62 -3.02 -10.05 -4.53
N LYS A 63 -3.34 -10.96 -5.46
CA LYS A 63 -2.49 -11.22 -6.63
C LYS A 63 -2.44 -9.94 -7.47
N ARG A 64 -1.24 -9.42 -7.71
CA ARG A 64 -1.05 -8.29 -8.62
C ARG A 64 -1.46 -8.77 -10.03
N PRO A 65 -2.42 -8.12 -10.70
CA PRO A 65 -2.78 -8.50 -12.05
C PRO A 65 -1.56 -8.25 -12.95
N VAL A 66 -0.98 -9.34 -13.46
CA VAL A 66 0.05 -9.30 -14.50
C VAL A 66 -0.68 -9.21 -15.83
N ARG A 67 -0.25 -8.30 -16.69
CA ARG A 67 -0.83 -8.17 -18.03
C ARG A 67 -0.42 -9.36 -18.87
N LYS A 68 -1.38 -9.91 -19.60
CA LYS A 68 -1.08 -10.89 -20.63
C LYS A 68 -0.49 -10.16 -21.83
N PRO A 69 0.58 -10.68 -22.44
CA PRO A 69 1.09 -10.15 -23.70
C PRO A 69 0.02 -10.24 -24.78
N SER A 70 0.18 -9.43 -25.83
CA SER A 70 -0.67 -9.50 -27.01
C SER A 70 -0.61 -10.91 -27.63
N PRO A 71 -1.73 -11.45 -28.16
CA PRO A 71 -1.70 -12.73 -28.88
C PRO A 71 -0.71 -12.71 -30.05
N GLU A 72 -0.10 -13.86 -30.36
CA GLU A 72 0.90 -14.00 -31.43
C GLU A 72 0.28 -14.01 -32.83
N ASP A 73 -1.01 -14.35 -32.95
CA ASP A 73 -1.74 -14.52 -34.21
C ASP A 73 -2.20 -13.19 -34.87
N ILE A 74 -1.78 -12.05 -34.33
CA ILE A 74 -2.17 -10.72 -34.82
C ILE A 74 -1.05 -10.16 -35.71
N GLU A 75 -1.42 -9.46 -36.80
CA GLU A 75 -0.48 -8.76 -37.68
C GLU A 75 0.40 -7.79 -36.88
N ARG A 76 1.73 -7.97 -36.92
CA ARG A 76 2.72 -7.14 -36.23
C ARG A 76 3.44 -6.22 -37.22
N GLU A 77 3.38 -4.92 -36.95
CA GLU A 77 4.06 -3.87 -37.72
C GLU A 77 5.20 -3.28 -36.86
N ARG A 78 6.46 -3.48 -37.27
CA ARG A 78 7.64 -3.02 -36.52
C ARG A 78 8.07 -1.64 -37.00
N VAL A 79 7.86 -0.62 -36.16
CA VAL A 79 8.26 0.77 -36.41
C VAL A 79 9.53 1.05 -35.62
N VAL A 80 10.66 1.20 -36.32
CA VAL A 80 11.94 1.56 -35.70
C VAL A 80 12.05 3.08 -35.68
N ILE A 81 12.27 3.66 -34.49
CA ILE A 81 12.55 5.09 -34.37
C ILE A 81 14.03 5.31 -34.63
N ASP A 82 14.35 6.20 -35.58
CA ASP A 82 15.71 6.43 -36.02
C ASP A 82 16.64 6.89 -34.88
N PRO A 83 17.89 6.40 -34.85
CA PRO A 83 18.90 6.85 -33.90
C PRO A 83 19.20 8.34 -34.01
N PRO A 84 19.61 9.00 -32.92
CA PRO A 84 20.36 10.24 -33.05
C PRO A 84 21.71 9.94 -33.74
N VAL A 85 22.07 10.72 -34.76
CA VAL A 85 23.35 10.58 -35.50
C VAL A 85 24.53 11.14 -34.70
N THR A 86 24.26 12.03 -33.75
CA THR A 86 25.24 12.73 -32.93
C THR A 86 24.90 12.61 -31.44
N CYS A 87 25.92 12.56 -30.59
CA CYS A 87 25.73 12.59 -29.16
C CYS A 87 25.19 13.97 -28.72
N ALA A 88 24.08 13.99 -27.98
CA ALA A 88 23.49 15.21 -27.44
C ALA A 88 24.36 15.92 -26.39
N CYS A 89 25.34 15.22 -25.80
CA CYS A 89 26.23 15.77 -24.76
C CYS A 89 27.53 16.35 -25.34
N CYS A 90 28.23 15.60 -26.19
CA CYS A 90 29.57 16.00 -26.68
C CYS A 90 29.63 16.24 -28.21
N GLY A 91 28.56 15.99 -28.95
CA GLY A 91 28.55 16.12 -30.42
C GLY A 91 29.32 15.02 -31.16
N GLY A 92 29.91 14.04 -30.46
CA GLY A 92 30.63 12.92 -31.07
C GLY A 92 29.71 12.04 -31.93
N SER A 93 30.26 11.53 -33.03
CA SER A 93 29.57 10.60 -33.96
C SER A 93 29.83 9.12 -33.64
N ARG A 94 30.68 8.83 -32.64
CA ARG A 94 31.03 7.47 -32.20
C ARG A 94 29.97 6.91 -31.25
N LEU A 95 28.82 6.55 -31.81
CA LEU A 95 27.72 5.91 -31.10
C LEU A 95 27.76 4.40 -31.30
N SER A 96 27.60 3.64 -30.21
CA SER A 96 27.41 2.19 -30.27
C SER A 96 26.04 1.79 -29.75
N LYS A 97 25.41 0.83 -30.42
CA LYS A 97 24.12 0.27 -30.01
C LYS A 97 24.28 -0.55 -28.73
N LEU A 98 23.52 -0.22 -27.69
CA LEU A 98 23.55 -0.90 -26.39
C LEU A 98 22.42 -1.93 -26.25
N GLY A 99 21.25 -1.64 -26.82
CA GLY A 99 20.08 -2.52 -26.76
C GLY A 99 18.83 -1.86 -27.33
N GLU A 100 17.71 -2.57 -27.32
CA GLU A 100 16.43 -2.09 -27.85
C GLU A 100 15.35 -2.17 -26.76
N ASP A 101 14.56 -1.11 -26.62
CA ASP A 101 13.31 -1.14 -25.86
C ASP A 101 12.15 -1.27 -26.85
N VAL A 102 11.38 -2.35 -26.74
CA VAL A 102 10.20 -2.60 -27.58
C VAL A 102 8.94 -2.29 -26.79
N THR A 103 8.10 -1.41 -27.34
CA THR A 103 6.77 -1.13 -26.80
C THR A 103 5.70 -1.60 -27.78
N GLU A 104 4.88 -2.55 -27.35
CA GLU A 104 3.74 -3.06 -28.12
C GLU A 104 2.52 -2.14 -27.95
N THR A 105 1.93 -1.70 -29.06
CA THR A 105 0.69 -0.90 -29.07
C THR A 105 -0.36 -1.58 -29.92
N LEU A 106 -1.56 -1.82 -29.38
CA LEU A 106 -2.67 -2.41 -30.11
C LEU A 106 -3.46 -1.33 -30.83
N GLU A 107 -3.52 -1.41 -32.16
CA GLU A 107 -4.34 -0.55 -33.01
C GLU A 107 -5.47 -1.32 -33.70
N GLU A 108 -6.56 -0.62 -33.95
CA GLU A 108 -7.68 -1.14 -34.73
C GLU A 108 -7.62 -0.54 -36.14
N ILE A 109 -7.55 -1.41 -37.14
CA ILE A 109 -7.92 -1.09 -38.52
C ILE A 109 -9.35 -1.61 -38.70
N PRO A 110 -10.24 -0.97 -39.47
CA PRO A 110 -11.60 -1.47 -39.64
C PRO A 110 -11.64 -2.99 -39.92
N ARG A 111 -12.29 -3.75 -39.02
CA ARG A 111 -12.43 -5.22 -39.00
C ARG A 111 -11.20 -6.06 -38.60
N ARG A 112 -10.04 -5.47 -38.32
CA ARG A 112 -8.83 -6.21 -37.92
C ARG A 112 -8.04 -5.48 -36.84
N PHE A 113 -7.34 -6.24 -36.00
CA PHE A 113 -6.39 -5.66 -35.06
C PHE A 113 -4.99 -5.77 -35.62
N LYS A 114 -4.15 -4.78 -35.34
CA LYS A 114 -2.71 -4.86 -35.59
C LYS A 114 -1.96 -4.46 -34.32
N VAL A 115 -0.80 -5.05 -34.12
CA VAL A 115 0.12 -4.67 -33.05
C VAL A 115 1.25 -3.88 -33.68
N ILE A 116 1.40 -2.62 -33.26
CA ILE A 116 2.55 -1.80 -33.61
C ILE A 116 3.63 -1.98 -32.55
N GLU A 117 4.74 -2.58 -32.95
CA GLU A 117 5.94 -2.69 -32.13
C GLU A 117 6.82 -1.47 -32.40
N THR A 118 6.79 -0.50 -31.47
CA THR A 118 7.68 0.65 -31.56
C THR A 118 9.01 0.29 -30.92
N VAL A 119 10.09 0.28 -31.71
CA VAL A 119 11.43 -0.06 -31.27
C VAL A 119 12.22 1.21 -31.01
N ARG A 120 12.66 1.36 -29.76
CA ARG A 120 13.50 2.47 -29.29
C ARG A 120 14.89 1.93 -29.02
N GLU A 121 15.78 2.13 -29.97
CA GLU A 121 17.17 1.72 -29.83
C GLU A 121 17.90 2.66 -28.85
N LYS A 122 18.66 2.07 -27.93
CA LYS A 122 19.52 2.76 -26.97
C LYS A 122 20.94 2.85 -27.52
N PHE A 123 21.50 4.05 -27.48
CA PHE A 123 22.87 4.31 -27.94
C PHE A 123 23.74 4.80 -26.79
N THR A 124 25.01 4.40 -26.82
CA THR A 124 26.06 4.90 -25.94
C THR A 124 27.09 5.64 -26.78
N CYS A 125 27.48 6.84 -26.33
CA CYS A 125 28.65 7.49 -26.90
C CYS A 125 29.93 6.87 -26.33
N ARG A 126 30.92 6.62 -27.18
CA ARG A 126 32.23 6.09 -26.72
C ARG A 126 33.14 7.15 -26.10
N ASP A 127 32.89 8.43 -26.38
CA ASP A 127 33.76 9.52 -25.92
C ASP A 127 33.35 10.06 -24.55
N CYS A 128 32.05 10.08 -24.24
CA CYS A 128 31.52 10.58 -22.96
C CYS A 128 30.70 9.55 -22.17
N GLU A 129 30.56 8.33 -22.69
CA GLU A 129 29.81 7.23 -22.08
C GLU A 129 28.32 7.53 -21.80
N ALA A 130 27.81 8.67 -22.27
CA ALA A 130 26.42 9.06 -22.10
C ALA A 130 25.49 8.15 -22.91
N ILE A 131 24.39 7.76 -22.29
CA ILE A 131 23.33 6.96 -22.91
C ILE A 131 22.28 7.91 -23.49
N SER A 132 22.03 7.82 -24.79
CA SER A 132 20.93 8.50 -25.46
C SER A 132 19.86 7.50 -25.86
N GLN A 133 18.60 7.88 -25.65
CA GLN A 133 17.43 7.12 -26.07
C GLN A 133 16.42 8.08 -26.69
N PRO A 134 15.83 7.75 -27.85
CA PRO A 134 14.76 8.56 -28.43
C PRO A 134 13.57 8.62 -27.47
N PRO A 135 12.78 9.71 -27.44
CA PRO A 135 11.65 9.85 -26.53
C PRO A 135 10.63 8.72 -26.69
N ALA A 136 9.90 8.42 -25.61
CA ALA A 136 8.86 7.40 -25.65
C ALA A 136 7.67 7.87 -26.52
N PRO A 137 7.01 6.96 -27.24
CA PRO A 137 5.75 7.29 -27.92
C PRO A 137 4.71 7.74 -26.89
N PHE A 138 3.90 8.72 -27.28
CA PHE A 138 2.84 9.23 -26.42
C PHE A 138 1.66 8.26 -26.39
N HIS A 139 1.20 7.90 -25.18
CA HIS A 139 -0.01 7.11 -24.98
C HIS A 139 -1.04 7.93 -24.21
N ALA A 140 -2.26 8.00 -24.74
CA ALA A 140 -3.36 8.74 -24.13
C ALA A 140 -3.80 8.15 -22.78
N THR A 141 -3.65 6.84 -22.60
CA THR A 141 -3.96 6.16 -21.34
C THR A 141 -2.66 5.89 -20.56
N PRO A 142 -2.58 6.27 -19.27
CA PRO A 142 -1.38 6.03 -18.47
C PRO A 142 -1.16 4.54 -18.31
N ARG A 143 0.04 4.08 -18.69
CA ARG A 143 0.40 2.67 -18.79
C ARG A 143 -0.48 1.89 -19.78
N GLY A 144 -1.37 2.49 -20.56
CA GLY A 144 -2.15 1.75 -21.57
C GLY A 144 -1.29 1.40 -22.77
N LEU A 145 -1.60 0.28 -23.41
CA LEU A 145 -0.99 -0.12 -24.69
C LEU A 145 -1.98 0.06 -25.85
N ASN A 146 -3.06 0.79 -25.63
CA ASN A 146 -4.09 1.01 -26.62
C ASN A 146 -3.69 2.18 -27.50
N GLY A 147 -3.66 1.95 -28.81
CA GLY A 147 -3.40 2.96 -29.80
C GLY A 147 -4.57 3.94 -29.96
N PRO A 148 -4.33 5.09 -30.60
CA PRO A 148 -5.32 6.17 -30.72
C PRO A 148 -6.58 5.73 -31.47
N HIS A 149 -6.43 4.97 -32.56
CA HIS A 149 -7.56 4.48 -33.37
C HIS A 149 -8.46 3.52 -32.58
N LEU A 150 -7.86 2.61 -31.79
CA LEU A 150 -8.62 1.70 -30.94
C LEU A 150 -9.43 2.46 -29.89
N LEU A 151 -8.81 3.46 -29.25
CA LEU A 151 -9.49 4.29 -28.25
C LEU A 151 -10.64 5.10 -28.85
N ALA A 152 -10.51 5.56 -30.10
CA ALA A 152 -11.57 6.29 -30.79
C ALA A 152 -12.77 5.40 -31.17
N THR A 153 -12.52 4.14 -31.53
CA THR A 153 -13.58 3.22 -31.98
C THR A 153 -14.40 2.60 -30.84
N ILE A 154 -13.78 2.34 -29.68
CA ILE A 154 -14.47 1.76 -28.50
C ILE A 154 -15.79 2.49 -28.14
N PRO A 155 -15.81 3.83 -27.93
CA PRO A 155 -17.04 4.52 -27.56
C PRO A 155 -18.09 4.49 -28.67
N LEU A 156 -17.69 4.60 -29.94
CA LEU A 156 -18.60 4.51 -31.08
C LEU A 156 -19.28 3.14 -31.16
N ARG A 157 -18.54 2.07 -30.92
CA ARG A 157 -19.07 0.70 -30.94
C ARG A 157 -20.00 0.40 -29.77
N GLN A 158 -19.75 1.00 -28.60
CA GLN A 158 -20.66 0.91 -27.46
C GLN A 158 -21.98 1.65 -27.71
N ALA A 159 -21.94 2.80 -28.39
CA ALA A 159 -23.14 3.57 -28.72
C ALA A 159 -24.02 2.92 -29.81
N TRP A 160 -23.43 2.16 -30.74
CA TRP A 160 -24.18 1.44 -31.79
C TRP A 160 -24.79 0.11 -31.32
N ASN A 161 -24.25 -0.49 -30.27
CA ASN A 161 -24.73 -1.77 -29.72
C ASN A 161 -25.73 -1.60 -28.57
N ALA A 162 -26.01 -0.36 -28.17
CA ALA A 162 -27.00 0.03 -27.16
C ALA A 162 -28.27 0.54 -27.84
#